data_AF-A0A8J6UC84-F1
#
_entry.id   AF-A0A8J6UC84-F1
#
_cell.length_a   1.000
_cell.length_b   1.000
_cell.length_c   1.000
_cell.angle_alpha   90.00
_cell.angle_beta   90.00
_cell.angle_gamma   90.00
#
_symmetry.space_group_name_H-M   'P 1'
#
loop_
_entity.id
_entity.type
_entity.pdbx_description
1 polymer ?
#
loop_
_entity_poly.entity_id
_entity_poly.type
_entity_poly.pdbx_seq_one_letter_code
_entity_poly.pdbx_strand_id
1 'polypeptide(L)'
;GKTSELVKSDYGYHIIKVTDKRENKFEDKKEQIEQELKQQKAKPITEILESLKKKADVKVKDKELKEKMEKKAEQPQMPQMPQQ
;
A
#
# COMPACT_ATOMS: atom_id res chain seq x y z
N GLY A 1 -17.52 26.16 16.12
CA GLY A 1 -17.14 25.22 15.04
C GLY A 1 -17.01 25.95 13.72
N LYS A 2 -16.08 25.52 12.85
CA LYS A 2 -15.97 26.00 11.46
C LYS A 2 -16.69 25.02 10.53
N THR A 3 -17.40 25.53 9.53
CA THR A 3 -17.99 24.74 8.44
C THR A 3 -17.07 24.81 7.23
N SER A 4 -16.80 23.69 6.59
CA SER A 4 -16.01 23.61 5.35
C SER A 4 -16.81 24.12 4.16
N GLU A 5 -16.11 24.48 3.10
CA GLU A 5 -16.70 24.58 1.77
C GLU A 5 -17.08 23.18 1.24
N LEU A 6 -17.67 23.13 0.04
CA LEU A 6 -18.18 21.90 -0.59
C LEU A 6 -17.02 20.92 -0.89
N VAL A 7 -17.03 19.73 -0.28
CA VAL A 7 -16.01 18.69 -0.48
C VAL A 7 -16.52 17.63 -1.43
N LYS A 8 -15.81 17.38 -2.53
CA LYS A 8 -16.15 16.30 -3.47
C LYS A 8 -15.53 14.97 -3.00
N SER A 9 -16.32 13.92 -2.99
CA SER A 9 -15.90 12.52 -2.77
C SER A 9 -16.53 11.62 -3.84
N ASP A 10 -16.17 10.33 -3.85
CA ASP A 10 -16.79 9.34 -4.74
C ASP A 10 -18.30 9.17 -4.49
N TYR A 11 -18.79 9.62 -3.32
CA TYR A 11 -20.19 9.59 -2.92
C TYR A 11 -20.93 10.92 -3.19
N GLY A 12 -20.29 11.89 -3.84
CA GLY A 12 -20.89 13.18 -4.20
C GLY A 12 -20.27 14.37 -3.47
N TYR A 13 -21.09 15.26 -2.93
CA TYR A 13 -20.66 16.50 -2.29
C TYR A 13 -21.04 16.55 -0.80
N HIS A 14 -20.07 16.87 0.05
CA HIS A 14 -20.23 16.93 1.51
C HIS A 14 -19.93 18.34 2.05
N ILE A 15 -20.73 18.80 3.01
CA ILE A 15 -20.45 20.01 3.80
C ILE A 15 -20.17 19.55 5.23
N ILE A 16 -18.96 19.83 5.74
CA ILE A 16 -18.49 19.30 7.02
C ILE A 16 -18.49 20.42 8.05
N LYS A 17 -19.23 20.25 9.16
CA LYS A 17 -19.22 21.17 10.30
C LYS A 17 -18.45 20.56 11.46
N VAL A 18 -17.36 21.21 11.89
CA VAL A 18 -16.60 20.79 13.08
C VAL A 18 -17.41 21.14 14.32
N THR A 19 -17.93 20.13 15.01
CA THR A 19 -18.70 20.29 16.26
C THR A 19 -17.80 20.30 17.49
N ASP A 20 -16.71 19.53 17.48
CA ASP A 20 -15.78 19.36 18.59
C ASP A 20 -14.36 19.03 18.06
N LYS A 21 -13.35 19.24 18.89
CA LYS A 21 -11.96 18.83 18.63
C LYS A 21 -11.39 18.17 19.87
N ARG A 22 -10.91 16.94 19.71
CA ARG A 22 -10.25 16.20 20.79
C ARG A 22 -8.75 16.18 20.52
N GLU A 23 -7.98 16.53 21.53
CA GLU A 23 -6.53 16.38 21.52
C GLU A 23 -6.17 15.06 22.17
N ASN A 24 -5.40 14.24 21.46
CA ASN A 24 -4.86 12.99 21.98
C ASN A 24 -3.35 13.15 22.15
N LYS A 25 -2.76 12.56 23.19
CA LYS A 25 -1.30 12.51 23.29
C LYS A 25 -0.77 11.56 22.22
N PHE A 26 0.41 11.87 21.70
CA PHE A 26 1.07 11.02 20.72
C PHE A 26 1.25 9.59 21.22
N GLU A 27 1.60 9.43 22.50
CA GLU A 27 1.84 8.13 23.15
C GLU A 27 0.62 7.20 23.03
N ASP A 28 -0.59 7.74 23.18
CA ASP A 28 -1.85 6.96 23.13
C ASP A 28 -2.19 6.45 21.73
N LYS A 29 -1.64 7.11 20.68
CA LYS A 29 -1.92 6.79 19.28
C LYS A 29 -0.71 6.27 18.52
N LYS A 30 0.46 6.18 19.15
CA LYS A 30 1.72 5.79 18.52
C LYS A 30 1.63 4.45 17.80
N GLU A 31 1.09 3.44 18.46
CA GLU A 31 0.98 2.10 17.89
C GLU A 31 0.04 2.07 16.67
N GLN A 32 -1.11 2.74 16.78
CA GLN A 32 -2.07 2.86 15.67
C GLN A 32 -1.44 3.58 14.47
N ILE A 33 -0.72 4.69 14.71
CA ILE A 33 -0.01 5.45 13.67
C ILE A 33 1.07 4.59 13.02
N GLU A 34 1.83 3.83 13.81
CA GLU A 34 2.88 2.94 13.28
C GLU A 34 2.29 1.85 12.39
N GLN A 35 1.19 1.22 12.81
CA GLN A 35 0.49 0.23 11.99
C GLN A 35 -0.04 0.82 10.68
N GLU A 36 -0.68 1.98 10.75
CA GLU A 36 -1.22 2.65 9.56
C GLU A 36 -0.11 3.06 8.59
N LEU A 37 1.01 3.60 9.09
CA LEU A 37 2.17 3.93 8.26
C LEU A 37 2.81 2.68 7.64
N LYS A 38 2.88 1.57 8.38
CA LYS A 38 3.35 0.29 7.86
C LYS A 38 2.47 -0.21 6.73
N GLN A 39 1.15 -0.08 6.85
CA GLN A 39 0.20 -0.48 5.81
C GLN A 39 0.28 0.43 4.58
N GLN A 40 0.33 1.74 4.76
CA GLN A 40 0.46 2.71 3.66
C GLN A 40 1.78 2.56 2.89
N LYS A 41 2.87 2.27 3.61
CA LYS A 41 4.20 2.06 3.03
C LYS A 41 4.49 0.61 2.68
N ALA A 42 3.54 -0.31 2.88
CA ALA A 42 3.68 -1.69 2.48
C ALA A 42 3.79 -1.71 0.96
N LYS A 43 5.01 -1.98 0.47
CA LYS A 43 5.24 -2.15 -0.95
C LYS A 43 4.54 -3.42 -1.42
N PRO A 44 4.06 -3.46 -2.68
CA PRO A 44 3.56 -4.70 -3.25
C PRO A 44 4.65 -5.78 -3.17
N ILE A 45 4.24 -7.01 -2.89
CA ILE A 45 5.13 -8.17 -2.68
C ILE A 45 6.07 -8.36 -3.88
N THR A 46 5.62 -8.03 -5.09
CA THR A 46 6.39 -8.07 -6.33
C THR A 46 7.62 -7.15 -6.30
N GLU A 47 7.47 -5.89 -5.90
CA GLU A 47 8.57 -4.93 -5.76
C GLU A 47 9.56 -5.34 -4.67
N ILE A 48 9.05 -5.88 -3.56
CA ILE A 48 9.88 -6.39 -2.48
C ILE A 48 10.72 -7.56 -3.00
N LEU A 49 10.09 -8.52 -3.69
CA LEU A 49 10.75 -9.69 -4.25
C LEU A 49 11.81 -9.32 -5.30
N GLU A 50 11.53 -8.35 -6.17
CA GLU A 50 12.52 -7.83 -7.12
C GLU A 50 13.69 -7.14 -6.41
N SER A 51 13.42 -6.31 -5.40
CA SER A 51 14.48 -5.63 -4.66
C SER A 51 15.37 -6.61 -3.89
N LEU A 52 14.79 -7.68 -3.31
CA LEU A 52 15.53 -8.75 -2.65
C LEU A 52 16.35 -9.57 -3.65
N LYS A 53 15.76 -9.93 -4.80
CA LYS A 53 16.45 -10.63 -5.89
C LYS A 53 17.58 -9.83 -6.53
N LYS A 54 17.52 -8.49 -6.52
CA LYS A 54 18.58 -7.60 -7.00
C LYS A 54 19.68 -7.40 -5.95
N LYS A 55 19.33 -7.38 -4.66
CA LYS A 55 20.28 -7.24 -3.54
C LYS A 55 21.06 -8.53 -3.27
N ALA A 56 20.40 -9.67 -3.36
CA ALA A 56 21.09 -10.95 -3.47
C ALA A 56 21.63 -11.03 -4.90
N ASP A 57 22.94 -11.06 -5.10
CA ASP A 57 23.57 -11.19 -6.42
C ASP A 57 23.29 -12.58 -7.02
N VAL A 58 22.05 -12.81 -7.47
CA VAL A 58 21.59 -14.10 -7.99
C VAL A 58 22.13 -14.28 -9.40
N LYS A 59 23.34 -14.83 -9.51
CA LYS A 59 23.91 -15.29 -10.78
C LYS A 59 23.24 -16.59 -11.24
N VAL A 60 22.18 -16.46 -12.04
CA VAL A 60 21.58 -17.59 -12.75
C VAL A 60 22.54 -18.04 -13.85
N LYS A 61 23.19 -19.19 -13.65
CA LYS A 61 24.20 -19.74 -14.59
C LYS A 61 23.57 -20.49 -15.78
N ASP A 62 22.27 -20.79 -15.72
CA ASP A 62 21.55 -21.53 -16.76
C ASP A 62 20.70 -20.61 -17.65
N LYS A 63 20.96 -20.69 -18.97
CA LYS A 63 20.35 -19.82 -19.99
C LYS A 63 18.83 -20.01 -20.11
N GLU A 64 18.35 -21.25 -19.95
CA GLU A 64 16.91 -21.58 -20.02
C GLU A 64 16.11 -21.05 -18.82
N LEU A 65 16.74 -20.95 -17.64
CA LEU A 65 16.10 -20.42 -16.44
C LEU A 65 15.97 -18.90 -16.51
N LYS A 66 16.92 -18.21 -17.17
CA LYS A 66 16.86 -16.75 -17.38
C LYS A 66 15.64 -16.36 -18.23
N GLU A 67 15.40 -17.05 -19.35
CA GLU A 67 14.22 -16.81 -20.19
C GLU A 67 12.89 -17.09 -19.46
N LYS A 68 12.83 -18.15 -18.64
CA LYS A 68 11.62 -18.49 -17.88
C LYS A 68 11.32 -17.48 -16.77
N MET A 69 12.34 -16.85 -16.20
CA MET A 69 12.17 -15.80 -15.19
C MET A 69 11.67 -14.49 -15.79
N GLU A 70 12.13 -14.13 -16.99
CA GLU A 70 11.63 -12.95 -17.73
C GLU A 70 10.16 -13.16 -18.16
N LYS A 71 9.82 -14.33 -18.73
CA LYS A 71 8.43 -14.65 -19.13
C LYS A 71 7.43 -14.74 -17.97
N LYS A 72 7.87 -15.04 -16.75
CA LYS A 72 7.00 -15.12 -15.56
C LYS A 72 6.74 -13.77 -14.89
N ALA A 73 7.57 -12.76 -15.16
CA ALA A 73 7.39 -11.39 -14.66
C ALA A 73 6.31 -10.61 -15.45
N GLU A 74 5.97 -11.05 -16.67
CA GLU A 74 4.99 -10.39 -17.55
C GLU A 74 3.54 -10.88 -17.39
N GLN A 75 3.26 -11.88 -16.54
CA GLN A 75 1.89 -12.23 -16.16
C GLN A 75 1.53 -11.62 -14.81
N PRO A 76 0.78 -10.49 -14.75
CA PRO A 76 0.20 -10.02 -13.50
C PRO A 76 -0.88 -11.01 -13.06
N GLN A 77 -0.54 -11.89 -12.12
CA GLN A 77 -1.55 -12.60 -11.34
C GLN A 77 -2.24 -11.56 -10.45
N MET A 78 -3.41 -11.10 -10.89
CA MET A 78 -4.33 -10.35 -10.04
C MET A 78 -4.63 -11.20 -8.79
N PRO A 79 -4.58 -10.62 -7.56
CA PRO A 79 -5.14 -11.27 -6.40
C PRO A 79 -6.63 -11.50 -6.65
N GLN A 80 -7.06 -12.75 -6.80
CA GLN A 80 -8.48 -13.07 -6.72
C GLN A 80 -8.90 -12.83 -5.27
N MET A 81 -9.67 -11.76 -5.05
CA MET A 81 -10.36 -11.56 -3.79
C MET A 81 -11.54 -12.57 -3.77
N PRO A 82 -11.67 -13.42 -2.73
CA PRO A 82 -12.84 -14.27 -2.59
C PRO A 82 -14.07 -13.37 -2.47
N GLN A 83 -14.98 -13.44 -3.44
CA GLN A 83 -16.33 -12.90 -3.26
C GLN A 83 -17.11 -13.91 -2.41
N GLN A 84 -17.47 -13.50 -1.20
CA GLN A 84 -18.60 -14.04 -0.45
C GLN A 84 -19.63 -12.93 -0.27
#